data_AF-A0A938UAC5-F1
#
_entry.id   AF-A0A938UAC5-F1
#
_cell.length_a   1.000
_cell.length_b   1.000
_cell.length_c   1.000
_cell.angle_alpha   90.00
_cell.angle_beta   90.00
_cell.angle_gamma   90.00
#
_symmetry.space_group_name_H-M   'P 1'
#
loop_
_entity.id
_entity.type
_entity.pdbx_description
1 polymer ?
#
loop_
_entity_poly.entity_id
_entity_poly.type
_entity_poly.pdbx_seq_one_letter_code
_entity_poly.pdbx_strand_id
1 'polypeptide(L)'
;MRKAHVLSVVLLLFWMSSSVFSHQHMDHFKPGMDPDGFGGIQWEAELSTLQDMKLARVDPSYGGIGIYLRVGNVGRIGKVEPRNVEYLFWKGKFTGISIIAEGAPDCESLREAVFDAFGKGKKPYPEQDYFVWDGKIILMSLEFFQDGKGALFRMIYKPILYRMEWEGK
;
A
#
# COMPACT_ATOMS: atom_id res chain seq x y z
N MET A 1 12.34 50.55 -54.52
CA MET A 1 11.39 50.25 -55.62
C MET A 1 11.29 48.73 -55.78
N ARG A 2 10.06 48.19 -55.65
CA ARG A 2 9.45 46.95 -56.25
C ARG A 2 10.35 45.71 -56.51
N LYS A 3 9.98 44.43 -56.28
CA LYS A 3 8.83 43.62 -55.83
C LYS A 3 9.40 42.17 -55.73
N ALA A 4 9.19 41.40 -54.66
CA ALA A 4 8.34 40.18 -54.56
C ALA A 4 8.20 39.36 -55.87
N HIS A 5 8.30 38.02 -55.99
CA HIS A 5 8.13 36.84 -55.13
C HIS A 5 8.78 35.62 -55.85
N VAL A 6 9.25 34.59 -55.13
CA VAL A 6 8.88 33.18 -55.41
C VAL A 6 8.82 32.41 -54.08
N LEU A 7 7.60 31.97 -53.74
CA LEU A 7 7.30 30.97 -52.72
C LEU A 7 7.77 29.59 -53.20
N SER A 8 8.31 28.74 -52.31
CA SER A 8 7.81 27.37 -52.07
C SER A 8 8.69 26.60 -51.06
N VAL A 9 8.08 26.32 -49.90
CA VAL A 9 7.99 25.00 -49.25
C VAL A 9 9.28 24.17 -49.09
N VAL A 10 9.83 24.14 -47.87
CA VAL A 10 10.01 22.90 -47.07
C VAL A 10 9.96 23.31 -45.58
N LEU A 11 8.75 23.33 -45.02
CA LEU A 11 8.55 22.98 -43.61
C LEU A 11 8.90 21.51 -43.48
N LEU A 12 9.75 21.12 -42.53
CA LEU A 12 9.60 19.90 -41.73
C LEU A 12 10.78 19.71 -40.74
N LEU A 13 10.38 19.54 -39.47
CA LEU A 13 11.07 18.82 -38.39
C LEU A 13 12.28 19.47 -37.74
N PHE A 14 12.06 20.41 -36.82
CA PHE A 14 12.83 20.50 -35.56
C PHE A 14 12.00 21.26 -34.52
N TRP A 15 10.79 20.76 -34.26
CA TRP A 15 10.09 21.00 -33.01
C TRP A 15 9.97 19.65 -32.32
N MET A 16 10.07 19.65 -31.00
CA MET A 16 10.04 18.50 -30.09
C MET A 16 11.42 17.88 -29.78
N SER A 17 12.39 18.69 -29.37
CA SER A 17 13.14 18.31 -28.17
C SER A 17 12.34 18.77 -26.95
N SER A 18 11.09 18.29 -26.82
CA SER A 18 10.59 18.03 -25.49
C SER A 18 11.51 16.96 -25.00
N SER A 19 12.46 17.34 -24.16
CA SER A 19 13.05 16.41 -23.21
C SER A 19 11.83 15.81 -22.52
N VAL A 20 11.42 14.65 -23.03
CA VAL A 20 10.63 13.68 -22.30
C VAL A 20 11.55 13.31 -21.16
N PHE A 21 11.61 14.20 -20.16
CA PHE A 21 11.80 13.80 -18.81
C PHE A 21 10.59 12.90 -18.61
N SER A 22 10.79 11.62 -18.93
CA SER A 22 9.97 10.57 -18.41
C SER A 22 9.99 10.85 -16.91
N HIS A 23 8.98 11.55 -16.41
CA HIS A 23 8.36 11.11 -15.19
C HIS A 23 8.13 9.65 -15.47
N GLN A 24 9.07 8.80 -15.04
CA GLN A 24 8.72 7.44 -14.73
C GLN A 24 7.64 7.61 -13.70
N HIS A 25 6.40 7.70 -14.19
CA HIS A 25 5.21 7.62 -13.39
C HIS A 25 5.44 6.32 -12.62
N MET A 26 5.72 6.49 -11.32
CA MET A 26 6.05 5.42 -10.40
C MET A 26 4.77 4.63 -10.11
N ASP A 27 4.15 4.11 -11.17
CA ASP A 27 2.92 3.35 -11.14
C ASP A 27 3.32 1.92 -10.74
N HIS A 28 3.42 1.70 -9.42
CA HIS A 28 3.90 0.46 -8.79
C HIS A 28 2.80 -0.42 -8.22
N PHE A 29 1.56 -0.05 -8.51
CA PHE A 29 0.37 -0.87 -8.43
C PHE A 29 -0.11 -1.16 -9.85
N LYS A 30 -0.94 -2.19 -10.05
CA LYS A 30 -1.88 -2.14 -11.17
C LYS A 30 -2.68 -0.83 -11.02
N PRO A 31 -2.73 0.07 -12.01
CA PRO A 31 -3.40 1.37 -11.86
C PRO A 31 -4.84 1.20 -11.32
N GLY A 32 -5.20 1.98 -10.31
CA GLY A 32 -6.53 1.94 -9.68
C GLY A 32 -6.71 0.88 -8.57
N MET A 33 -5.63 0.25 -8.09
CA MET A 33 -5.69 -0.79 -7.05
C MET A 33 -5.35 -0.32 -5.64
N ASP A 34 -5.33 0.98 -5.38
CA ASP A 34 -5.24 1.50 -4.01
C ASP A 34 -6.57 1.20 -3.30
N PRO A 35 -6.61 0.30 -2.29
CA PRO A 35 -7.84 0.03 -1.58
C PRO A 35 -8.25 1.26 -0.77
N ASP A 36 -9.56 1.52 -0.70
CA ASP A 36 -10.18 2.60 0.09
C ASP A 36 -10.44 2.19 1.56
N GLY A 37 -10.12 0.94 1.89
CA GLY A 37 -10.29 0.35 3.21
C GLY A 37 -9.82 -1.10 3.26
N PHE A 38 -10.20 -1.81 4.32
CA PHE A 38 -10.01 -3.25 4.44
C PHE A 38 -11.17 -3.89 5.19
N GLY A 39 -11.65 -5.04 4.74
CA GLY A 39 -12.71 -5.79 5.42
C GLY A 39 -14.02 -5.01 5.60
N GLY A 40 -14.35 -4.13 4.65
CA GLY A 40 -15.53 -3.27 4.70
C GLY A 40 -15.41 -2.06 5.64
N ILE A 41 -14.20 -1.76 6.14
CA ILE A 41 -13.92 -0.58 6.95
C ILE A 41 -13.09 0.38 6.11
N GLN A 42 -13.62 1.57 5.86
CA GLN A 42 -12.91 2.62 5.13
C GLN A 42 -11.80 3.23 5.98
N TRP A 43 -10.72 3.69 5.34
CA TRP A 43 -9.68 4.43 6.06
C TRP A 43 -10.26 5.65 6.78
N GLU A 44 -9.67 5.99 7.92
CA GLU A 44 -10.13 7.06 8.82
C GLU A 44 -11.52 6.82 9.46
N ALA A 45 -12.12 5.65 9.28
CA ALA A 45 -13.30 5.27 10.04
C ALA A 45 -13.03 5.36 11.54
N GLU A 46 -14.01 5.88 12.27
CA GLU A 46 -13.94 6.03 13.72
C GLU A 46 -14.17 4.68 14.39
N LEU A 47 -13.26 4.28 15.29
CA LEU A 47 -13.40 3.05 16.07
C LEU A 47 -14.76 2.97 16.78
N SER A 48 -15.27 4.10 17.30
CA SER A 48 -16.55 4.16 18.01
C SER A 48 -17.76 3.83 17.13
N THR A 49 -17.62 3.90 15.80
CA THR A 49 -18.67 3.53 14.84
C THR A 49 -18.63 2.06 14.44
N LEU A 50 -17.57 1.34 14.83
CA LEU A 50 -17.34 -0.04 14.47
C LEU A 50 -17.82 -0.96 15.59
N GLN A 51 -18.51 -2.03 15.19
CA GLN A 51 -18.92 -3.09 16.10
C GLN A 51 -17.87 -4.22 16.09
N ASP A 52 -17.90 -5.05 17.12
CA ASP A 52 -17.11 -6.29 17.23
C ASP A 52 -15.58 -6.09 17.23
N MET A 53 -15.10 -4.91 17.62
CA MET A 53 -13.69 -4.60 17.79
C MET A 53 -13.23 -4.84 19.22
N LYS A 54 -12.27 -5.75 19.41
CA LYS A 54 -11.66 -6.05 20.70
C LYS A 54 -10.23 -5.56 20.75
N LEU A 55 -9.92 -4.67 21.69
CA LEU A 55 -8.54 -4.23 21.91
C LEU A 55 -7.67 -5.42 22.30
N ALA A 56 -6.58 -5.64 21.56
CA ALA A 56 -5.62 -6.71 21.80
C ALA A 56 -4.38 -6.18 22.52
N ARG A 57 -3.82 -5.07 22.03
CA ARG A 57 -2.67 -4.40 22.64
C ARG A 57 -2.58 -2.94 22.18
N VAL A 58 -1.68 -2.19 22.82
CA VAL A 58 -1.30 -0.84 22.38
C VAL A 58 0.18 -0.85 22.06
N ASP A 59 0.54 -0.40 20.85
CA ASP A 59 1.91 -0.08 20.51
C ASP A 59 2.21 1.34 21.01
N PRO A 60 3.24 1.56 21.84
CA PRO A 60 3.53 2.88 22.41
C PRO A 60 4.05 3.90 21.37
N SER A 61 4.41 3.47 20.17
CA SER A 61 4.89 4.33 19.10
C SER A 61 3.86 5.41 18.74
N TYR A 62 4.35 6.58 18.35
CA TYR A 62 3.52 7.71 17.90
C TYR A 62 2.42 8.13 18.89
N GLY A 63 2.68 7.98 20.19
CA GLY A 63 1.73 8.33 21.26
C GLY A 63 0.61 7.31 21.47
N GLY A 64 0.71 6.12 20.89
CA GLY A 64 -0.23 5.02 21.07
C GLY A 64 -0.98 4.65 19.80
N ILE A 65 -0.70 3.47 19.26
CA ILE A 65 -1.52 2.82 18.24
C ILE A 65 -2.26 1.66 18.90
N GLY A 66 -3.59 1.78 18.95
CA GLY A 66 -4.45 0.70 19.41
C GLY A 66 -4.52 -0.40 18.35
N ILE A 67 -4.24 -1.63 18.75
CA ILE A 67 -4.26 -2.80 17.88
C ILE A 67 -5.45 -3.68 18.31
N TYR A 68 -6.38 -3.88 17.38
CA TYR A 68 -7.66 -4.53 17.63
C TYR A 68 -7.79 -5.81 16.81
N LEU A 69 -8.50 -6.78 17.36
CA LEU A 69 -9.00 -7.93 16.62
C LEU A 69 -10.49 -7.74 16.38
N ARG A 70 -10.94 -8.10 15.18
CA ARG A 70 -12.37 -8.08 14.84
C ARG A 70 -12.96 -9.47 15.02
N VAL A 71 -14.05 -9.57 15.77
CA VAL A 71 -14.80 -10.83 15.91
C VAL A 71 -15.73 -11.00 14.71
N GLY A 72 -15.76 -12.20 14.11
CA GLY A 72 -16.63 -12.51 12.98
C GLY A 72 -15.95 -12.26 11.63
N ASN A 73 -16.60 -11.51 10.73
CA ASN A 73 -16.18 -11.36 9.34
C ASN A 73 -14.88 -10.54 9.23
N VAL A 74 -13.80 -11.20 8.82
CA VAL A 74 -12.50 -10.58 8.56
C VAL A 74 -12.34 -10.29 7.06
N GLY A 75 -11.63 -9.21 6.73
CA GLY A 75 -11.37 -8.89 5.33
C GLY A 75 -10.56 -9.97 4.61
N ARG A 76 -10.73 -10.05 3.28
CA ARG A 76 -10.04 -11.01 2.41
C ARG A 76 -8.92 -10.32 1.64
N ILE A 77 -7.89 -11.07 1.29
CA ILE A 77 -6.89 -10.68 0.30
C ILE A 77 -6.96 -11.67 -0.85
N GLY A 78 -7.30 -11.16 -2.04
CA GLY A 78 -7.60 -12.03 -3.18
C GLY A 78 -8.66 -13.06 -2.80
N LYS A 79 -8.30 -14.35 -2.86
CA LYS A 79 -9.19 -15.47 -2.53
C LYS A 79 -9.09 -15.93 -1.07
N VAL A 80 -8.09 -15.46 -0.33
CA VAL A 80 -7.76 -15.94 1.01
C VAL A 80 -8.42 -15.09 2.08
N GLU A 81 -8.97 -15.76 3.09
CA GLU A 81 -9.46 -15.16 4.32
C GLU A 81 -8.39 -15.39 5.41
N PRO A 82 -7.61 -14.38 5.80
CA PRO A 82 -6.53 -14.54 6.76
C PRO A 82 -7.07 -14.79 8.16
N ARG A 83 -6.43 -15.69 8.91
CA ARG A 83 -6.87 -16.05 10.27
C ARG A 83 -6.52 -14.97 11.31
N ASN A 84 -5.37 -14.34 11.17
CA ASN A 84 -4.85 -13.36 12.12
C ASN A 84 -4.75 -12.00 11.44
N VAL A 85 -5.83 -11.21 11.53
CA VAL A 85 -5.87 -9.83 11.07
C VAL A 85 -5.93 -8.90 12.28
N GLU A 86 -4.96 -8.02 12.36
CA GLU A 86 -4.89 -6.95 13.33
C GLU A 86 -5.27 -5.63 12.68
N TYR A 87 -6.20 -4.91 13.28
CA TYR A 87 -6.68 -3.61 12.81
C TYR A 87 -6.02 -2.52 13.66
N LEU A 88 -5.33 -1.60 13.00
CA LEU A 88 -4.58 -0.54 13.65
C LEU A 88 -5.44 0.71 13.69
N PHE A 89 -5.52 1.32 14.88
CA PHE A 89 -6.21 2.57 15.12
C PHE A 89 -5.29 3.55 15.81
N TRP A 90 -5.09 4.72 15.20
CA TRP A 90 -4.33 5.80 15.80
C TRP A 90 -5.25 6.96 16.08
N LYS A 91 -5.26 7.44 17.34
CA LYS A 91 -6.22 8.44 17.83
C LYS A 91 -7.68 8.09 17.47
N GLY A 92 -8.04 6.81 17.55
CA GLY A 92 -9.38 6.31 17.25
C GLY A 92 -9.69 6.13 15.76
N LYS A 93 -8.77 6.46 14.84
CA LYS A 93 -8.97 6.39 13.39
C LYS A 93 -8.35 5.15 12.79
N PHE A 94 -9.11 4.42 11.97
CA PHE A 94 -8.62 3.26 11.25
C PHE A 94 -7.48 3.65 10.29
N THR A 95 -6.28 3.12 10.54
CA THR A 95 -5.06 3.55 9.83
C THR A 95 -4.39 2.45 9.03
N GLY A 96 -4.74 1.20 9.27
CA GLY A 96 -4.04 0.10 8.62
C GLY A 96 -4.38 -1.25 9.22
N ILE A 97 -3.79 -2.28 8.62
CA ILE A 97 -3.87 -3.65 9.09
C ILE A 97 -2.50 -4.31 9.13
N SER A 98 -2.38 -5.34 9.95
CA SER A 98 -1.32 -6.34 9.90
C SER A 98 -1.94 -7.72 9.78
N ILE A 99 -1.43 -8.54 8.87
CA ILE A 99 -1.78 -9.94 8.73
C ILE A 99 -0.56 -10.77 9.05
N ILE A 100 -0.73 -11.71 9.98
CA ILE A 100 0.35 -12.57 10.46
C ILE A 100 0.05 -13.99 10.01
N ALA A 101 0.99 -14.60 9.30
CA ALA A 101 0.94 -16.02 8.96
C ALA A 101 2.09 -16.76 9.65
N GLU A 102 1.79 -17.96 10.13
CA GLU A 102 2.72 -18.82 10.84
C GLU A 102 2.75 -20.21 10.19
N GLY A 103 3.95 -20.75 9.98
CA GLY A 103 4.16 -21.98 9.25
C GLY A 103 4.24 -21.75 7.74
N ALA A 104 5.09 -22.55 7.09
CA ALA A 104 5.38 -22.40 5.66
C ALA A 104 4.13 -22.45 4.76
N PRO A 105 3.12 -23.33 4.98
CA PRO A 105 1.92 -23.35 4.13
C PRO A 105 1.09 -22.07 4.19
N ASP A 106 0.92 -21.48 5.38
CA ASP A 106 0.14 -20.26 5.56
C ASP A 106 0.91 -19.04 5.02
N CYS A 107 2.25 -19.01 5.19
CA CYS A 107 3.12 -17.98 4.63
C CYS A 107 3.07 -17.99 3.09
N GLU A 108 3.15 -19.17 2.49
CA GLU A 108 3.04 -19.36 1.05
C GLU A 108 1.66 -18.93 0.53
N SER A 109 0.60 -19.35 1.21
CA SER A 109 -0.77 -18.96 0.87
C SER A 109 -0.97 -17.44 0.94
N LEU A 110 -0.40 -16.77 1.95
CA LEU A 110 -0.43 -15.31 2.06
C LEU A 110 0.36 -14.66 0.92
N ARG A 111 1.53 -15.19 0.56
CA ARG A 111 2.35 -14.70 -0.55
C ARG A 111 1.56 -14.69 -1.86
N GLU A 112 0.99 -15.84 -2.21
CA GLU A 112 0.22 -16.01 -3.43
C GLU A 112 -0.98 -15.07 -3.45
N ALA A 113 -1.72 -14.96 -2.35
CA ALA A 113 -2.87 -14.08 -2.23
C ALA A 113 -2.51 -12.60 -2.44
N VAL A 114 -1.44 -12.13 -1.78
CA VAL A 114 -0.96 -10.74 -1.90
C VAL A 114 -0.47 -10.48 -3.33
N PHE A 115 0.28 -11.41 -3.93
CA PHE A 115 0.80 -11.25 -5.28
C PHE A 115 -0.28 -11.31 -6.36
N ASP A 116 -1.31 -12.13 -6.19
CA ASP A 116 -2.47 -12.17 -7.09
C ASP A 116 -3.26 -10.85 -7.00
N ALA A 117 -3.50 -10.37 -5.78
CA ALA A 117 -4.25 -9.15 -5.52
C ALA A 117 -3.53 -7.89 -6.02
N PHE A 118 -2.24 -7.74 -5.72
CA PHE A 118 -1.53 -6.47 -5.88
C PHE A 118 -0.34 -6.53 -6.86
N GLY A 119 -0.05 -7.71 -7.42
CA GLY A 119 1.20 -7.97 -8.16
C GLY A 119 2.38 -8.24 -7.22
N LYS A 120 3.56 -8.56 -7.78
CA LYS A 120 4.73 -9.03 -7.00
C LYS A 120 5.35 -7.99 -6.04
N GLY A 121 5.05 -6.70 -6.23
CA GLY A 121 5.70 -5.62 -5.49
C GLY A 121 7.16 -5.44 -5.86
N LYS A 122 7.81 -4.45 -5.25
CA LYS A 122 9.25 -4.22 -5.39
C LYS A 122 10.01 -4.92 -4.27
N LYS A 123 11.19 -5.44 -4.59
CA LYS A 123 12.13 -6.01 -3.62
C LYS A 123 13.28 -5.02 -3.42
N PRO A 124 13.20 -4.06 -2.46
CA PRO A 124 14.22 -3.04 -2.30
C PRO A 124 15.56 -3.62 -1.84
N TYR A 125 15.53 -4.78 -1.18
CA TYR A 125 16.70 -5.53 -0.74
C TYR A 125 16.70 -6.90 -1.43
N PRO A 126 17.51 -7.13 -2.47
CA PRO A 126 17.47 -8.38 -3.26
C PRO A 126 17.63 -9.67 -2.43
N GLU A 127 18.41 -9.59 -1.34
CA GLU A 127 18.73 -10.72 -0.45
C GLU A 127 17.66 -11.01 0.61
N GLN A 128 16.71 -10.10 0.85
CA GLN A 128 15.68 -10.26 1.88
C GLN A 128 14.34 -10.52 1.24
N ASP A 129 13.57 -11.50 1.71
CA ASP A 129 12.19 -11.69 1.27
C ASP A 129 11.27 -10.62 1.88
N TYR A 130 11.47 -9.40 1.41
CA TYR A 130 10.77 -8.19 1.78
C TYR A 130 10.31 -7.48 0.50
N PHE A 131 9.00 -7.33 0.38
CA PHE A 131 8.32 -6.75 -0.79
C PHE A 131 7.56 -5.51 -0.38
N VAL A 132 7.57 -4.49 -1.23
CA VAL A 132 6.92 -3.19 -0.98
C VAL A 132 6.05 -2.79 -2.16
N TRP A 133 4.87 -2.27 -1.85
CA TRP A 133 4.02 -1.58 -2.80
C TRP A 133 3.80 -0.16 -2.26
N ASP A 134 4.27 0.82 -3.01
CA ASP A 134 4.12 2.22 -2.67
C ASP A 134 3.06 2.84 -3.57
N GLY A 135 1.87 3.00 -3.01
CA GLY A 135 0.67 3.47 -3.69
C GLY A 135 0.51 4.97 -3.50
N LYS A 136 -0.53 5.53 -4.10
CA LYS A 136 -0.83 6.96 -3.93
C LYS A 136 -1.21 7.25 -2.48
N ILE A 137 -2.08 6.43 -1.90
CA ILE A 137 -2.59 6.64 -0.53
C ILE A 137 -2.27 5.49 0.42
N ILE A 138 -1.82 4.34 -0.08
CA ILE A 138 -1.47 3.17 0.74
C ILE A 138 -0.01 2.80 0.57
N LEU A 139 0.65 2.51 1.69
CA LEU A 139 1.94 1.84 1.73
C LEU A 139 1.72 0.40 2.21
N MET A 140 2.16 -0.58 1.44
CA MET A 140 2.08 -1.98 1.82
C MET A 140 3.46 -2.61 1.85
N SER A 141 3.62 -3.60 2.73
CA SER A 141 4.82 -4.43 2.76
C SER A 141 4.48 -5.86 3.11
N LEU A 142 5.24 -6.81 2.55
CA LEU A 142 5.19 -8.22 2.87
C LEU A 142 6.60 -8.65 3.26
N GLU A 143 6.79 -9.10 4.49
CA GLU A 143 8.06 -9.56 5.02
C GLU A 143 7.97 -11.02 5.42
N PHE A 144 8.95 -11.83 5.02
CA PHE A 144 9.13 -13.19 5.50
C PHE A 144 10.30 -13.24 6.49
N PHE A 145 10.12 -14.00 7.57
CA PHE A 145 11.10 -14.18 8.63
C PHE A 145 11.17 -15.65 9.05
N GLN A 146 12.16 -16.00 9.87
CA GLN A 146 12.40 -17.38 10.34
C GLN A 146 12.49 -18.39 9.19
N ASP A 147 13.27 -18.08 8.15
CA ASP A 147 13.45 -18.92 6.96
C ASP A 147 12.13 -19.30 6.26
N GLY A 148 11.19 -18.35 6.18
CA GLY A 148 9.89 -18.54 5.52
C GLY A 148 8.84 -19.23 6.39
N LYS A 149 9.08 -19.37 7.69
CA LYS A 149 8.11 -19.93 8.65
C LYS A 149 7.23 -18.88 9.33
N GLY A 150 7.52 -17.60 9.13
CA GLY A 150 6.64 -16.51 9.50
C GLY A 150 6.55 -15.49 8.39
N ALA A 151 5.37 -14.88 8.24
CA ALA A 151 5.16 -13.78 7.32
C ALA A 151 4.30 -12.70 7.95
N LEU A 152 4.63 -11.45 7.64
CA LEU A 152 3.91 -10.26 8.07
C LEU A 152 3.58 -9.41 6.86
N PHE A 153 2.29 -9.26 6.58
CA PHE A 153 1.79 -8.32 5.60
C PHE A 153 1.20 -7.10 6.31
N ARG A 154 1.64 -5.90 5.94
CA ARG A 154 1.12 -4.63 6.46
C ARG A 154 0.52 -3.81 5.34
N MET A 155 -0.59 -3.16 5.64
CA MET A 155 -1.15 -2.08 4.83
C MET A 155 -1.36 -0.87 5.72
N ILE A 156 -0.83 0.29 5.33
CA ILE A 156 -0.90 1.53 6.11
C ILE A 156 -1.38 2.67 5.22
N TYR A 157 -2.38 3.41 5.71
CA TYR A 157 -2.89 4.62 5.09
C TYR A 157 -1.91 5.78 5.26
N LYS A 158 -1.27 6.18 4.16
CA LYS A 158 -0.18 7.16 4.12
C LYS A 158 -0.55 8.52 4.74
N PRO A 159 -1.75 9.09 4.53
CA PRO A 159 -2.10 10.35 5.17
C PRO A 159 -2.09 10.30 6.70
N ILE A 160 -2.48 9.18 7.32
CA ILE A 160 -2.32 9.03 8.78
C ILE A 160 -0.85 8.77 9.13
N LEU A 161 -0.13 7.92 8.39
CA LEU A 161 1.30 7.66 8.65
C LEU A 161 2.12 8.95 8.67
N TYR A 162 1.92 9.85 7.71
CA TYR A 162 2.61 11.14 7.69
C TYR A 162 2.26 12.03 8.88
N ARG A 163 1.01 11.98 9.38
CA ARG A 163 0.64 12.66 10.63
C ARG A 163 1.32 12.04 11.84
N MET A 164 1.40 10.71 11.91
CA MET A 164 2.14 10.02 12.98
C MET A 164 3.61 10.45 12.99
N GLU A 165 4.27 10.44 11.84
CA GLU A 165 5.68 10.82 11.70
C GLU A 165 5.94 12.30 12.01
N TRP A 166 4.95 13.16 11.77
CA TRP A 166 5.04 14.59 12.07
C TRP A 166 4.79 14.89 13.55
N GLU A 167 3.76 14.28 14.15
CA GLU A 167 3.33 14.54 15.53
C GLU A 167 4.08 13.70 16.57
N GLY A 168 4.73 12.61 16.15
CA GLY A 168 5.50 11.71 17.00
C GLY A 168 6.97 12.11 17.19
N LYS A 169 7.40 13.24 16.60
CA LYS A 169 8.71 13.87 16.85
C LYS A 169 8.60 14.87 18.00
#